data_AF-A0AAV6C2H9-F1
#
_entry.id   AF-A0AAV6C2H9-F1
#
_cell.length_a   1.000
_cell.length_b   1.000
_cell.length_c   1.000
_cell.angle_alpha   90.00
_cell.angle_beta   90.00
_cell.angle_gamma   90.00
#
_symmetry.space_group_name_H-M   'P 1'
#
loop_
_entity.id
_entity.type
_entity.pdbx_description
1 polymer ?
#
loop_
_entity_poly.entity_id
_entity_poly.type
_entity_poly.pdbx_seq_one_letter_code
_entity_poly.pdbx_strand_id
1 'polypeptide(L)'
;ELCIELPRTRVPCAAGLQFGSRYPGDPRRLTLHDFLPDEQLRQVENLHDFAGMLVFDKWTCNTNGRQTLFFREGPRGEGETAAADEAPYRTLMIDQGFCFNAGEWNFPDAPLRGLYTRNRVYEGVTGMDSFAPWLDRLAMRLTERALDEVSRDIPPQWYDDDHDALWRLLEQLDRRRTRVPELLLETKQSARQPFPNWT
;
A
#
# COMPACT_ATOMS: atom_id res chain seq x y z
N GLU A 1 -10.11 31.72 -7.11
CA GLU A 1 -9.96 30.56 -8.03
C GLU A 1 -9.28 29.42 -7.29
N LEU A 2 -9.72 28.18 -7.52
CA LEU A 2 -9.14 26.99 -6.89
C LEU A 2 -7.84 26.64 -7.63
N CYS A 3 -6.76 26.40 -6.89
CA CYS A 3 -5.47 26.05 -7.47
C CYS A 3 -4.79 24.96 -6.65
N ILE A 4 -3.94 24.18 -7.31
CA ILE A 4 -3.00 23.24 -6.68
C ILE A 4 -1.69 23.99 -6.45
N GLU A 5 -1.21 23.98 -5.21
CA GLU A 5 0.12 24.49 -4.86
C GLU A 5 1.14 23.36 -4.94
N LEU A 6 2.11 23.53 -5.85
CA LEU A 6 3.28 22.66 -5.99
C LEU A 6 4.50 23.40 -5.42
N PRO A 7 5.61 22.72 -5.08
CA PRO A 7 6.76 23.33 -4.41
C PRO A 7 7.35 24.57 -5.09
N ARG A 8 7.14 24.74 -6.40
CA ARG A 8 7.68 25.87 -7.19
C ARG A 8 6.64 26.58 -8.07
N THR A 9 5.40 26.10 -8.12
CA THR A 9 4.40 26.59 -9.06
C THR A 9 3.01 26.51 -8.46
N ARG A 10 2.11 27.37 -8.94
CA ARG A 10 0.68 27.31 -8.63
C ARG A 10 -0.04 27.01 -9.93
N VAL A 11 -0.80 25.91 -9.95
CA VAL A 11 -1.49 25.45 -11.15
C VAL A 11 -3.00 25.62 -10.91
N PRO A 12 -3.73 26.34 -11.77
CA PRO A 12 -5.19 26.39 -11.69
C PRO A 12 -5.79 24.99 -11.73
N CYS A 13 -6.78 24.70 -10.90
CA CYS A 13 -7.48 23.43 -10.97
C CYS A 13 -8.21 23.31 -12.32
N ALA A 14 -7.95 22.23 -13.04
CA ALA A 14 -8.67 21.91 -14.27
C ALA A 14 -10.03 21.27 -13.96
N ALA A 15 -11.03 21.54 -14.79
CA ALA A 15 -12.28 20.78 -14.78
C ALA A 15 -12.04 19.35 -15.28
N GLY A 16 -12.78 18.37 -14.76
CA GLY A 16 -12.68 16.97 -15.17
C GLY A 16 -12.80 15.99 -14.01
N LEU A 17 -12.53 14.71 -14.28
CA LEU A 17 -12.46 13.68 -13.25
C LEU A 17 -11.22 13.90 -12.38
N GLN A 18 -11.44 14.01 -11.08
CA GLN A 18 -10.41 14.23 -10.07
C GLN A 18 -10.38 13.03 -9.11
N PHE A 19 -9.18 12.68 -8.64
CA PHE A 19 -9.03 11.64 -7.63
C PHE A 19 -9.45 12.17 -6.25
N GLY A 20 -10.39 11.48 -5.60
CA GLY A 20 -10.83 11.77 -4.24
C GLY A 20 -10.41 10.65 -3.29
N SER A 21 -9.46 10.92 -2.39
CA SER A 21 -9.11 9.98 -1.33
C SER A 21 -10.14 10.02 -0.21
N ARG A 22 -10.70 8.86 0.15
CA ARG A 22 -11.69 8.74 1.22
C ARG A 22 -11.00 8.76 2.58
N TYR A 23 -11.48 9.62 3.49
CA TYR A 23 -11.05 9.60 4.89
C TYR A 23 -11.57 8.31 5.60
N PRO A 24 -10.77 7.64 6.46
CA PRO A 24 -11.14 6.36 7.10
C PRO A 24 -12.44 6.33 7.94
N GLY A 25 -13.01 7.48 8.30
CA GLY A 25 -14.19 7.60 9.15
C GLY A 25 -14.72 9.04 9.18
N ASP A 26 -15.35 9.45 10.29
CA ASP A 26 -15.72 10.86 10.50
C ASP A 26 -14.48 11.65 10.97
N PRO A 27 -13.98 12.63 10.18
CA PRO A 27 -12.81 13.43 10.56
C PRO A 27 -12.96 14.20 11.86
N ARG A 28 -14.20 14.43 12.33
CA ARG A 28 -14.47 15.13 13.60
C ARG A 28 -14.36 14.24 14.82
N ARG A 29 -14.39 12.92 14.63
CA ARG A 29 -14.45 11.91 15.70
C ARG A 29 -13.24 10.97 15.68
N LEU A 30 -12.71 10.70 14.50
CA LEU A 30 -11.63 9.75 14.30
C LEU A 30 -10.28 10.46 14.24
N THR A 31 -9.47 10.20 15.26
CA THR A 31 -8.05 10.62 15.27
C THR A 31 -7.24 9.63 14.46
N LEU A 32 -6.44 10.16 13.53
CA LEU A 32 -5.48 9.39 12.75
C LEU A 32 -4.06 9.67 13.25
N HIS A 33 -3.26 8.62 13.29
CA HIS A 33 -1.84 8.68 13.61
C HIS A 33 -1.06 8.19 12.39
N ASP A 34 -0.06 8.94 11.96
CA ASP A 34 0.91 8.54 10.93
C ASP A 34 2.05 7.69 11.51
N PHE A 35 2.13 7.61 12.84
CA PHE A 35 3.15 6.86 13.56
C PHE A 35 2.61 6.29 14.87
N LEU A 36 3.03 5.06 15.20
CA LEU A 36 2.89 4.46 16.52
C LEU A 36 4.26 3.93 17.02
N PRO A 37 4.59 4.08 18.32
CA PRO A 37 5.69 3.38 18.95
C PRO A 37 5.53 1.85 18.92
N ASP A 38 6.63 1.11 19.04
CA ASP A 38 6.65 -0.35 18.91
C ASP A 38 5.70 -1.09 19.88
N GLU A 39 5.52 -0.59 21.12
CA GLU A 39 4.54 -1.13 22.07
C GLU A 39 3.10 -1.00 21.58
N GLN A 40 2.74 0.11 20.93
CA GLN A 40 1.41 0.32 20.38
C GLN A 40 1.21 -0.42 19.06
N LEU A 41 2.28 -0.60 18.25
CA LEU A 41 2.22 -1.43 17.04
C LEU A 41 1.77 -2.88 17.34
N ARG A 42 2.14 -3.42 18.51
CA ARG A 42 1.68 -4.76 18.96
C ARG A 42 0.16 -4.86 19.13
N GLN A 43 -0.50 -3.72 19.35
CA GLN A 43 -1.94 -3.62 19.61
C GLN A 43 -2.74 -3.40 18.31
N VAL A 44 -2.06 -3.37 17.15
CA VAL A 44 -2.73 -3.22 15.86
C VAL A 44 -3.32 -4.58 15.46
N GLU A 45 -4.65 -4.63 15.33
CA GLU A 45 -5.40 -5.85 15.06
C GLU A 45 -5.02 -6.48 13.71
N ASN A 46 -4.94 -5.66 12.66
CA ASN A 46 -4.62 -6.10 11.31
C ASN A 46 -3.13 -5.92 10.96
N LEU A 47 -2.22 -6.11 11.93
CA LEU A 47 -0.78 -5.97 11.72
C LEU A 47 -0.24 -6.91 10.62
N HIS A 48 -0.87 -8.06 10.42
CA HIS A 48 -0.52 -9.00 9.36
C HIS A 48 -0.72 -8.44 7.93
N ASP A 49 -1.51 -7.37 7.76
CA ASP A 49 -1.69 -6.70 6.47
C ASP A 49 -0.39 -6.11 5.93
N PHE A 50 0.59 -5.80 6.79
CA PHE A 50 1.91 -5.32 6.33
C PHE A 50 2.65 -6.36 5.48
N ALA A 51 2.49 -7.66 5.75
CA ALA A 51 3.07 -8.70 4.92
C ALA A 51 2.44 -8.71 3.53
N GLY A 52 1.11 -8.59 3.45
CA GLY A 52 0.39 -8.50 2.18
C GLY A 52 0.70 -7.22 1.42
N MET A 53 0.85 -6.11 2.13
CA MET A 53 1.22 -4.84 1.51
C MET A 53 2.64 -4.89 0.97
N LEU A 54 3.56 -5.60 1.62
CA LEU A 54 4.91 -5.83 1.09
C LEU A 54 4.87 -6.67 -0.19
N VAL A 55 4.02 -7.71 -0.28
CA VAL A 55 3.80 -8.46 -1.54
C VAL A 55 3.34 -7.50 -2.64
N PHE A 56 2.35 -6.66 -2.35
CA PHE A 56 1.87 -5.66 -3.30
C PHE A 56 2.98 -4.69 -3.70
N ASP A 57 3.75 -4.17 -2.75
CA ASP A 57 4.82 -3.22 -3.01
C ASP A 57 5.95 -3.79 -3.87
N LYS A 58 6.29 -5.06 -3.65
CA LYS A 58 7.24 -5.76 -4.52
C LYS A 58 6.66 -5.99 -5.90
N TRP A 59 5.39 -6.37 -5.99
CA TRP A 59 4.73 -6.56 -7.28
C TRP A 59 4.65 -5.26 -8.07
N THR A 60 4.21 -4.16 -7.48
CA THR A 60 4.05 -2.87 -8.16
C THR A 60 5.34 -2.06 -8.24
N CYS A 61 6.42 -2.48 -7.56
CA CYS A 61 7.65 -1.70 -7.41
C CYS A 61 7.37 -0.30 -6.84
N ASN A 62 6.77 -0.27 -5.65
CA ASN A 62 6.67 0.96 -4.87
C ASN A 62 8.07 1.41 -4.46
N THR A 63 8.51 2.54 -5.02
CA THR A 63 9.88 3.03 -4.85
C THR A 63 10.10 3.86 -3.59
N ASN A 64 9.03 4.09 -2.81
CA ASN A 64 9.08 4.76 -1.51
C ASN A 64 8.98 3.76 -0.35
N GLY A 65 9.11 4.27 0.89
CA GLY A 65 8.72 3.53 2.09
C GLY A 65 7.21 3.37 2.18
N ARG A 66 6.75 2.24 2.72
CA ARG A 66 5.32 2.00 2.94
C ARG A 66 4.77 3.03 3.93
N GLN A 67 3.76 3.78 3.49
CA GLN A 67 3.00 4.70 4.34
C GLN A 67 1.66 4.12 4.77
N THR A 68 1.21 4.55 5.95
CA THR A 68 0.02 4.00 6.59
C THR A 68 -0.55 4.98 7.61
N LEU A 69 -1.81 4.80 7.97
CA LEU A 69 -2.50 5.53 9.02
C LEU A 69 -3.03 4.54 10.04
N PHE A 70 -2.82 4.83 11.31
CA PHE A 70 -3.35 4.08 12.44
C PHE A 70 -4.51 4.85 13.09
N PHE A 71 -5.52 4.12 13.53
CA PHE A 71 -6.68 4.70 14.21
C PHE A 71 -7.34 3.67 15.12
N ARG A 72 -8.16 4.14 16.04
CA ARG A 72 -9.06 3.29 16.82
C ARG A 72 -10.49 3.57 16.39
N GLU A 73 -11.23 2.53 16.07
CA GLU A 73 -12.66 2.69 15.83
C GLU A 73 -13.33 2.94 17.19
N GLY A 74 -14.00 4.10 17.31
CA GLY A 74 -14.83 4.37 18.48
C GLY A 74 -16.06 3.44 18.53
N PRO A 75 -16.77 3.40 19.67
CA PRO A 75 -17.98 2.59 19.83
C PRO A 75 -18.96 2.83 18.69
N ARG A 76 -19.47 1.74 18.11
CA ARG A 76 -20.38 1.72 16.95
C ARG A 76 -21.83 1.84 17.41
N GLY A 77 -22.16 2.82 18.24
CA GLY A 77 -23.55 3.11 18.59
C GLY A 77 -23.76 3.91 19.87
N GLU A 78 -24.93 4.51 19.99
CA GLU A 78 -25.43 5.08 21.24
C GLU A 78 -25.76 3.94 22.21
N GLY A 79 -24.81 3.60 23.09
CA GLY A 79 -24.98 2.57 24.13
C GLY A 79 -23.79 1.63 24.33
N GLU A 80 -22.80 1.65 23.43
CA GLU A 80 -21.54 0.94 23.64
C GLU A 80 -20.61 1.78 24.52
N THR A 81 -20.35 1.30 25.74
CA THR A 81 -19.58 2.00 26.78
C THR A 81 -18.08 1.72 26.76
N ALA A 82 -17.58 0.98 25.76
CA ALA A 82 -16.14 0.79 25.60
C ALA A 82 -15.51 2.16 25.35
N ALA A 83 -14.66 2.61 26.26
CA ALA A 83 -13.89 3.82 26.06
C ALA A 83 -13.10 3.67 24.75
N ALA A 84 -13.08 4.70 23.89
CA ALA A 84 -12.33 4.66 22.64
C ALA A 84 -10.84 4.31 22.84
N ASP A 85 -10.32 4.47 24.07
CA ASP A 85 -8.97 4.11 24.48
C ASP A 85 -8.72 2.60 24.66
N GLU A 86 -9.77 1.78 24.77
CA GLU A 86 -9.67 0.32 24.92
C GLU A 86 -9.74 -0.44 23.59
N ALA A 87 -10.23 0.19 22.52
CA ALA A 87 -10.29 -0.44 21.21
C ALA A 87 -8.86 -0.68 20.65
N PRO A 88 -8.60 -1.84 20.01
CA PRO A 88 -7.32 -2.08 19.36
C PRO A 88 -7.12 -1.08 18.22
N TYR A 89 -5.85 -0.78 17.91
CA TYR A 89 -5.55 0.01 16.73
C TYR A 89 -5.87 -0.81 15.48
N ARG A 90 -6.28 -0.12 14.43
CA ARG A 90 -6.36 -0.65 13.07
C ARG A 90 -5.49 0.21 12.18
N THR A 91 -5.04 -0.38 11.08
CA THR A 91 -4.19 0.29 10.11
C THR A 91 -4.80 0.31 8.72
N LEU A 92 -4.57 1.38 7.98
CA LEU A 92 -4.89 1.51 6.55
C LEU A 92 -3.64 1.90 5.77
N MET A 93 -3.38 1.18 4.68
CA MET A 93 -2.23 1.43 3.82
C MET A 93 -2.60 2.53 2.82
N ILE A 94 -1.82 3.61 2.81
CA ILE A 94 -2.07 4.79 1.99
C ILE A 94 -0.86 5.07 1.09
N ASP A 95 -0.99 6.11 0.27
CA ASP A 95 0.03 6.62 -0.63
C ASP A 95 0.67 5.53 -1.52
N GLN A 96 -0.03 5.23 -2.61
CA GLN A 96 0.46 4.35 -3.67
C GLN A 96 1.09 5.13 -4.83
N GLY A 97 1.40 6.42 -4.65
CA GLY A 97 1.84 7.30 -5.73
C GLY A 97 3.22 6.95 -6.31
N PHE A 98 4.01 6.17 -5.58
CA PHE A 98 5.34 5.70 -6.01
C PHE A 98 5.35 4.26 -6.53
N CYS A 99 4.19 3.60 -6.63
CA CYS A 99 4.04 2.38 -7.40
C CYS A 99 4.45 2.62 -8.87
N PHE A 100 4.96 1.58 -9.52
CA PHE A 100 5.44 1.60 -10.90
C PHE A 100 6.56 2.62 -11.14
N ASN A 101 7.34 2.92 -10.09
CA ASN A 101 8.28 4.04 -10.08
C ASN A 101 7.61 5.38 -10.44
N ALA A 102 6.42 5.62 -9.88
CA ALA A 102 5.62 6.82 -10.10
C ALA A 102 5.26 7.03 -11.58
N GLY A 103 5.66 8.16 -12.17
CA GLY A 103 5.39 8.47 -13.59
C GLY A 103 6.34 7.82 -14.58
N GLU A 104 7.36 7.09 -14.12
CA GLU A 104 8.38 6.49 -15.00
C GLU A 104 7.96 5.13 -15.57
N TRP A 105 6.99 4.46 -14.94
CA TRP A 105 6.41 3.17 -15.35
C TRP A 105 7.46 2.10 -15.68
N ASN A 106 8.47 2.00 -14.82
CA ASN A 106 9.51 0.99 -14.86
C ASN A 106 9.76 0.39 -13.47
N PHE A 107 10.59 -0.64 -13.40
CA PHE A 107 10.74 -1.48 -12.19
C PHE A 107 12.19 -1.54 -11.68
N PRO A 108 12.75 -0.43 -11.16
CA PRO A 108 14.07 -0.41 -10.56
C PRO A 108 14.05 -1.14 -9.21
N ASP A 109 14.17 -2.46 -9.23
CA ASP A 109 14.06 -3.28 -8.04
C ASP A 109 15.11 -2.92 -6.98
N ALA A 110 14.68 -2.83 -5.72
CA ALA A 110 15.59 -2.72 -4.60
C ALA A 110 15.02 -3.46 -3.36
N PRO A 111 15.86 -4.16 -2.59
CA PRO A 111 15.42 -4.93 -1.43
C PRO A 111 14.67 -4.11 -0.38
N LEU A 112 15.05 -2.84 -0.17
CA LEU A 112 14.50 -2.02 0.91
C LEU A 112 13.23 -1.24 0.54
N ARG A 113 12.89 -1.17 -0.75
CA ARG A 113 11.71 -0.45 -1.27
C ARG A 113 10.42 -1.13 -0.84
N GLY A 114 9.41 -0.34 -0.48
CA GLY A 114 8.10 -0.83 -0.01
C GLY A 114 8.06 -1.33 1.43
N LEU A 115 9.18 -1.29 2.18
CA LEU A 115 9.14 -1.65 3.59
C LEU A 115 8.55 -0.52 4.43
N TYR A 116 7.75 -0.87 5.43
CA TYR A 116 7.40 0.06 6.50
C TYR A 116 8.61 0.32 7.38
N THR A 117 8.74 1.51 7.97
CA THR A 117 9.97 1.95 8.67
C THR A 117 10.35 1.10 9.89
N ARG A 118 9.39 0.50 10.61
CA ARG A 118 9.67 -0.34 11.79
C ARG A 118 9.56 -1.81 11.44
N ASN A 119 10.62 -2.59 11.69
CA ASN A 119 10.60 -4.05 11.48
C ASN A 119 9.57 -4.77 12.37
N ARG A 120 9.14 -4.13 13.47
CA ARG A 120 8.12 -4.62 14.42
C ARG A 120 6.86 -5.14 13.73
N VAL A 121 6.43 -4.52 12.63
CA VAL A 121 5.21 -4.92 11.90
C VAL A 121 5.36 -6.26 11.19
N TYR A 122 6.59 -6.75 11.02
CA TYR A 122 6.89 -8.01 10.35
C TYR A 122 7.29 -9.13 11.32
N GLU A 123 7.08 -8.97 12.64
CA GLU A 123 7.41 -10.04 13.59
C GLU A 123 6.59 -11.31 13.39
N GLY A 124 5.38 -11.21 12.85
CA GLY A 124 4.56 -12.36 12.48
C GLY A 124 5.07 -13.09 11.21
N VAL A 125 6.08 -12.55 10.53
CA VAL A 125 6.70 -13.20 9.38
C VAL A 125 7.79 -14.16 9.87
N THR A 126 7.48 -15.46 9.80
CA THR A 126 8.37 -16.53 10.26
C THR A 126 8.97 -17.35 9.11
N GLY A 127 8.49 -17.14 7.89
CA GLY A 127 8.95 -17.82 6.69
C GLY A 127 8.23 -17.33 5.44
N MET A 128 8.50 -17.97 4.31
CA MET A 128 7.79 -17.66 3.05
C MET A 128 6.28 -17.93 3.18
N ASP A 129 5.90 -18.95 3.96
CA ASP A 129 4.51 -19.32 4.19
C ASP A 129 3.69 -18.22 4.86
N SER A 130 4.32 -17.30 5.60
CA SER A 130 3.64 -16.11 6.15
C SER A 130 3.09 -15.18 5.07
N PHE A 131 3.59 -15.28 3.83
CA PHE A 131 3.10 -14.53 2.68
C PHE A 131 2.11 -15.32 1.81
N ALA A 132 1.94 -16.63 2.05
CA ALA A 132 1.14 -17.50 1.19
C ALA A 132 -0.27 -16.97 0.90
N PRO A 133 -1.06 -16.47 1.88
CA PRO A 133 -2.40 -15.94 1.60
C PRO A 133 -2.42 -14.81 0.55
N TRP A 134 -1.36 -14.01 0.52
CA TRP A 134 -1.21 -12.85 -0.36
C TRP A 134 -0.58 -13.22 -1.70
N LEU A 135 0.42 -14.11 -1.70
CA LEU A 135 1.02 -14.66 -2.91
C LEU A 135 0.01 -15.48 -3.71
N ASP A 136 -0.79 -16.30 -3.04
CA ASP A 136 -1.86 -17.08 -3.66
C ASP A 136 -2.92 -16.15 -4.25
N ARG A 137 -3.30 -15.09 -3.52
CA ARG A 137 -4.22 -14.07 -4.05
C ARG A 137 -3.65 -13.38 -5.28
N LEU A 138 -2.37 -12.98 -5.25
CA LEU A 138 -1.70 -12.37 -6.39
C LEU A 138 -1.68 -13.34 -7.60
N ALA A 139 -1.32 -14.61 -7.37
CA ALA A 139 -1.25 -15.61 -8.43
C ALA A 139 -2.62 -15.97 -9.02
N MET A 140 -3.66 -16.07 -8.19
CA MET A 140 -4.99 -16.56 -8.59
C MET A 140 -5.97 -15.47 -9.02
N ARG A 141 -5.87 -14.25 -8.46
CA ARG A 141 -6.88 -13.19 -8.69
C ARG A 141 -6.42 -12.13 -9.68
N LEU A 142 -5.13 -11.84 -9.77
CA LEU A 142 -4.60 -10.84 -10.69
C LEU A 142 -4.27 -11.50 -12.03
N THR A 143 -5.32 -11.90 -12.74
CA THR A 143 -5.24 -12.44 -14.10
C THR A 143 -5.17 -11.31 -15.12
N GLU A 144 -4.75 -11.62 -16.35
CA GLU A 144 -4.82 -10.68 -17.48
C GLU A 144 -6.21 -10.04 -17.60
N ARG A 145 -7.26 -10.86 -17.45
CA ARG A 145 -8.65 -10.38 -17.45
C ARG A 145 -8.92 -9.38 -16.33
N ALA A 146 -8.45 -9.64 -15.11
CA ALA A 146 -8.64 -8.72 -14.00
C ALA A 146 -7.91 -7.39 -14.24
N LEU A 147 -6.72 -7.42 -14.83
CA LEU A 147 -5.96 -6.22 -15.21
C LEU A 147 -6.66 -5.43 -16.32
N ASP A 148 -7.21 -6.12 -17.32
CA ASP A 148 -8.01 -5.53 -18.40
C ASP A 148 -9.36 -4.98 -17.90
N GLU A 149 -9.99 -5.59 -16.90
CA GLU A 149 -11.18 -5.03 -16.25
C GLU A 149 -10.84 -3.74 -15.50
N VAL A 150 -9.76 -3.73 -14.72
CA VAL A 150 -9.30 -2.53 -13.98
C VAL A 150 -8.88 -1.39 -14.92
N SER A 151 -8.24 -1.70 -16.05
CA SER A 151 -7.75 -0.68 -16.98
C SER A 151 -8.88 0.16 -17.59
N ARG A 152 -10.07 -0.44 -17.77
CA ARG A 152 -11.26 0.25 -18.30
C ARG A 152 -11.84 1.28 -17.34
N ASP A 153 -11.56 1.16 -16.04
CA ASP A 153 -12.02 2.11 -15.03
C ASP A 153 -11.07 3.32 -14.88
N ILE A 154 -9.89 3.28 -15.51
CA ILE A 154 -8.91 4.37 -15.48
C ILE A 154 -9.28 5.42 -16.54
N PRO A 155 -9.55 6.68 -16.15
CA PRO A 155 -9.85 7.73 -17.11
C PRO A 155 -8.69 7.93 -18.11
N PRO A 156 -8.92 7.90 -19.43
CA PRO A 156 -7.88 8.04 -20.45
C PRO A 156 -6.99 9.27 -20.29
N GLN A 157 -7.60 10.40 -19.91
CA GLN A 157 -6.89 11.66 -19.67
C GLN A 157 -5.92 11.63 -18.48
N TRP A 158 -5.94 10.59 -17.63
CA TRP A 158 -4.98 10.44 -16.53
C TRP A 158 -3.65 9.82 -16.98
N TYR A 159 -3.59 9.30 -18.20
CA TYR A 159 -2.38 8.77 -18.83
C TYR A 159 -2.17 9.31 -20.25
N ASP A 160 -2.65 10.53 -20.51
CA ASP A 160 -2.52 11.25 -21.79
C ASP A 160 -3.06 10.45 -23.00
N ASP A 161 -4.08 9.61 -22.78
CA ASP A 161 -4.64 8.71 -23.78
C ASP A 161 -3.60 7.72 -24.39
N ASP A 162 -2.42 7.55 -23.77
CA ASP A 162 -1.39 6.59 -24.19
C ASP A 162 -1.75 5.17 -23.76
N HIS A 163 -2.70 4.59 -24.49
CA HIS A 163 -3.16 3.22 -24.26
C HIS A 163 -2.02 2.20 -24.37
N ASP A 164 -1.07 2.42 -25.29
CA ASP A 164 0.04 1.49 -25.48
C ASP A 164 0.97 1.47 -24.25
N ALA A 165 1.23 2.62 -23.62
CA ALA A 165 1.98 2.68 -22.37
C ALA A 165 1.28 1.95 -21.23
N LEU A 166 -0.04 2.14 -21.10
CA LEU A 166 -0.83 1.44 -20.09
C LEU A 166 -0.80 -0.09 -20.33
N TRP A 167 -0.98 -0.54 -21.57
CA TRP A 167 -0.88 -1.97 -21.90
C TRP A 167 0.49 -2.55 -21.60
N ARG A 168 1.57 -1.85 -21.96
CA ARG A 168 2.95 -2.26 -21.60
C ARG A 168 3.14 -2.37 -20.08
N LEU A 169 2.54 -1.48 -19.30
CA LEU A 169 2.60 -1.53 -17.84
C LEU A 169 1.87 -2.78 -17.31
N LEU A 170 0.65 -3.04 -17.80
CA LEU A 170 -0.15 -4.20 -17.36
C LEU A 170 0.50 -5.53 -17.72
N GLU A 171 1.05 -5.67 -18.94
CA GLU A 171 1.82 -6.86 -19.34
C GLU A 171 3.04 -7.09 -18.43
N GLN A 172 3.75 -6.00 -18.08
CA GLN A 172 4.88 -6.10 -17.17
C GLN A 172 4.43 -6.54 -15.77
N LEU A 173 3.31 -6.02 -15.27
CA LEU A 173 2.75 -6.44 -13.98
C LEU A 173 2.33 -7.91 -13.96
N ASP A 174 1.68 -8.41 -15.02
CA ASP A 174 1.34 -9.82 -15.11
C ASP A 174 2.60 -10.69 -15.08
N ARG A 175 3.61 -10.40 -15.91
CA ARG A 175 4.87 -11.18 -15.91
C ARG A 175 5.58 -11.11 -14.57
N ARG A 176 5.57 -9.94 -13.94
CA ARG A 176 6.29 -9.66 -12.69
C ARG A 176 5.72 -10.38 -11.48
N ARG A 177 4.46 -10.80 -11.48
CA ARG A 177 3.84 -11.51 -10.35
C ARG A 177 4.63 -12.76 -9.92
N THR A 178 5.27 -13.44 -10.87
CA THR A 178 6.08 -14.65 -10.62
C THR A 178 7.41 -14.36 -9.94
N ARG A 179 7.92 -13.11 -10.01
CA ARG A 179 9.18 -12.68 -9.39
C ARG A 179 9.01 -12.29 -7.92
N VAL A 180 7.79 -12.07 -7.44
CA VAL A 180 7.57 -11.55 -6.08
C VAL A 180 8.18 -12.42 -4.98
N PRO A 181 8.11 -13.77 -5.02
CA PRO A 181 8.80 -14.60 -4.03
C PRO A 181 10.31 -14.37 -3.98
N GLU A 182 10.97 -14.20 -5.13
CA GLU A 182 12.40 -13.88 -5.22
C GLU A 182 12.70 -12.50 -4.60
N LEU A 183 11.90 -11.48 -4.92
CA LEU A 183 12.05 -10.13 -4.37
C LEU A 183 11.85 -10.08 -2.84
N LEU A 184 11.00 -10.94 -2.29
CA LEU A 184 10.85 -11.10 -0.84
C LEU A 184 12.09 -11.74 -0.21
N LEU A 185 12.70 -12.72 -0.87
CA LEU A 185 13.97 -13.32 -0.42
C LEU A 185 15.12 -12.31 -0.45
N GLU A 186 15.24 -11.50 -1.50
CA GLU A 186 16.21 -10.40 -1.56
C GLU A 186 16.00 -9.42 -0.39
N THR A 187 14.74 -9.10 -0.08
CA THR A 187 14.36 -8.25 1.05
C THR A 187 14.79 -8.85 2.38
N LYS A 188 14.58 -10.16 2.57
CA LYS A 188 15.04 -10.91 3.73
C LYS A 188 16.57 -10.88 3.85
N GLN A 189 17.29 -11.00 2.74
CA GLN A 189 18.75 -11.03 2.70
C GLN A 189 19.41 -9.65 2.82
N SER A 190 18.63 -8.57 2.76
CA SER A 190 19.13 -7.21 2.91
C SER A 190 19.80 -6.99 4.27
N ALA A 191 20.73 -6.03 4.34
CA ALA A 191 21.42 -5.66 5.59
C ALA A 191 20.46 -5.22 6.71
N ARG A 192 19.23 -4.81 6.36
CA ARG A 192 18.20 -4.39 7.31
C ARG A 192 17.58 -5.54 8.11
N GLN A 193 17.66 -6.78 7.60
CA GLN A 193 17.04 -7.96 8.20
C GLN A 193 15.60 -7.69 8.70
N PRO A 194 14.66 -7.35 7.79
CA PRO A 194 13.35 -6.84 8.16
C PRO A 194 12.44 -7.84 8.89
N PHE A 195 12.76 -9.14 8.82
CA PHE A 195 11.96 -10.23 9.35
C PHE A 195 12.69 -10.88 10.55
N PRO A 196 12.49 -10.38 11.78
CA PRO A 196 13.29 -10.80 12.93
C PRO A 196 13.07 -12.26 13.35
N ASN A 197 11.93 -12.84 13.00
CA ASN A 197 11.55 -14.21 13.37
C ASN A 197 11.57 -15.20 12.19
N TRP A 198 12.15 -14.79 11.05
CA TRP A 198 12.26 -15.68 9.89
C TRP A 198 13.38 -16.69 10.11
N THR A 199 13.00 -17.96 10.27
CA THR A 199 13.91 -19.10 10.41
C THR A 199 14.07 -19.87 9.10
#